data_AF-A0A9W9YMR7-F1
#
_entry.id   AF-A0A9W9YMR7-F1
#
_cell.length_a   1.000
_cell.length_b   1.000
_cell.length_c   1.000
_cell.angle_alpha   90.00
_cell.angle_beta   90.00
_cell.angle_gamma   90.00
#
_symmetry.space_group_name_H-M   'P 1'
#
loop_
_entity.id
_entity.type
_entity.pdbx_description
1 polymer ?
#
loop_
_entity_poly.entity_id
_entity_poly.type
_entity_poly.pdbx_seq_one_letter_code
_entity_poly.pdbx_strand_id
1 'polypeptide(L)'
;MARTILMLTVWSTQKTGEKISSWYTDGETWYTQFAELSSSYEECRAECVGIYLCTSKQVLRIFGHEGADADNIVYINWLNMVRAGLLGLEFFTPENKKWRQAHMQARYVILRVLLEAGENLVQLTSTTGSDGKADVLISLDRTKIESVGRPAIGKFLRKTAGIQVNSRLQFRKSTVRSLLSSRR
;
A
#
# COMPACT_ATOMS: atom_id res chain seq x y z
N MET A 1 17.24 23.17 -1.15
CA MET A 1 17.76 21.79 -1.40
C MET A 1 18.35 21.12 -0.15
N ALA A 2 19.21 21.78 0.64
CA ALA A 2 19.86 21.16 1.81
C ALA A 2 18.90 20.65 2.91
N ARG A 3 17.78 21.34 3.16
CA ARG A 3 16.78 20.91 4.17
C ARG A 3 16.01 19.64 3.80
N THR A 4 15.77 19.40 2.51
CA THR A 4 15.10 18.19 2.01
C THR A 4 16.02 16.98 2.08
N ILE A 5 17.32 17.17 1.80
CA ILE A 5 18.35 16.12 1.93
C ILE A 5 18.52 15.72 3.40
N LEU A 6 18.48 16.68 4.34
CA LEU A 6 18.63 16.41 5.78
C LEU A 6 17.47 15.56 6.34
N MET A 7 16.22 15.79 5.94
CA MET A 7 15.07 14.97 6.39
C MET A 7 15.14 13.52 5.90
N LEU A 8 15.63 13.31 4.67
CA LEU A 8 15.85 11.96 4.13
C LEU A 8 17.02 11.24 4.82
N THR A 9 18.01 12.01 5.32
CA THR A 9 19.19 11.49 6.02
C THR A 9 18.83 10.86 7.38
N VAL A 10 17.83 11.40 8.07
CA VAL A 10 17.39 10.93 9.40
C VAL A 10 16.52 9.66 9.33
N TRP A 11 15.88 9.39 8.19
CA TRP A 11 14.88 8.32 8.08
C TRP A 11 15.44 6.95 7.68
N SER A 12 16.47 6.90 6.84
CA SER A 12 17.10 5.63 6.45
C SER A 12 17.89 4.98 7.59
N THR A 13 18.46 5.78 8.50
CA THR A 13 19.29 5.30 9.62
C THR A 13 18.47 4.59 10.70
N GLN A 14 17.17 4.89 10.84
CA GLN A 14 16.32 4.28 11.88
C GLN A 14 16.04 2.80 11.69
N LYS A 15 16.17 2.25 10.47
CA LYS A 15 15.76 0.87 10.20
C LYS A 15 16.90 -0.16 10.23
N THR A 16 18.12 0.27 9.92
CA THR A 16 19.32 -0.59 9.95
C THR A 16 20.34 -0.16 10.99
N GLY A 17 20.23 1.06 11.54
CA GLY A 17 21.29 1.68 12.35
C GLY A 17 22.52 2.07 11.52
N GLU A 18 22.55 1.72 10.23
CA GLU A 18 23.68 1.98 9.34
C GLU A 18 23.57 3.36 8.69
N LYS A 19 24.72 3.97 8.41
CA LYS A 19 24.80 5.20 7.63
C LYS A 19 24.28 4.96 6.21
N ILE A 20 23.67 5.98 5.62
CA ILE A 20 23.25 5.95 4.22
C ILE A 20 24.47 5.69 3.33
N SER A 21 24.37 4.68 2.48
CA SER A 21 25.46 4.21 1.61
C SER A 21 25.07 4.15 0.13
N SER A 22 23.94 4.75 -0.25
CA SER A 22 23.45 4.81 -1.64
C SER A 22 22.51 5.98 -1.87
N TRP A 23 22.60 6.58 -3.05
CA TRP A 23 21.78 7.70 -3.53
C TRP A 23 21.73 7.65 -5.06
N TYR A 24 20.80 8.38 -5.67
CA TYR A 24 20.77 8.54 -7.13
C TYR A 24 22.04 9.27 -7.59
N THR A 25 22.66 8.75 -8.65
CA THR A 25 23.79 9.39 -9.33
C THR A 25 23.31 10.17 -10.55
N ASP A 26 24.23 10.87 -11.22
CA ASP A 26 23.87 11.73 -12.35
C ASP A 26 23.17 10.94 -13.47
N GLY A 27 22.08 11.49 -14.00
CA GLY A 27 21.21 10.81 -14.98
C GLY A 27 20.30 9.70 -14.41
N GLU A 28 20.45 9.30 -13.14
CA GLU A 28 19.53 8.35 -12.51
C GLU A 28 18.26 9.02 -12.02
N THR A 29 17.11 8.42 -12.35
CA THR A 29 15.80 8.87 -11.92
C THR A 29 15.03 7.69 -11.33
N TRP A 30 13.93 7.98 -10.64
CA TRP A 30 13.01 6.94 -10.16
C TRP A 30 12.65 5.92 -11.25
N TYR A 31 12.29 6.42 -12.45
CA TYR A 31 11.87 5.60 -13.58
C TYR A 31 13.00 4.72 -14.13
N THR A 32 14.23 5.25 -14.23
CA THR A 32 15.35 4.47 -14.75
C THR A 32 15.79 3.38 -13.77
N GLN A 33 15.66 3.63 -12.46
CA GLN A 33 16.05 2.69 -11.41
C GLN A 33 15.00 1.59 -11.17
N PHE A 34 13.71 1.94 -11.14
CA PHE A 34 12.61 1.02 -10.79
C PHE A 34 11.86 0.45 -12.00
N ALA A 35 12.11 0.98 -13.21
CA ALA A 35 11.60 0.48 -14.48
C ALA A 35 10.08 0.20 -14.44
N GLU A 36 9.65 -0.99 -14.87
CA GLU A 36 8.23 -1.39 -14.95
C GLU A 36 7.45 -1.29 -13.62
N LEU A 37 8.14 -1.30 -12.47
CA LEU A 37 7.48 -1.23 -11.15
C LEU A 37 7.33 0.20 -10.63
N SER A 38 8.01 1.18 -11.25
CA SER A 38 8.06 2.57 -10.80
C SER A 38 6.67 3.18 -10.58
N SER A 39 5.76 2.99 -11.54
CA SER A 39 4.40 3.53 -11.48
C SER A 39 3.57 2.86 -10.40
N SER A 40 3.41 1.52 -10.43
CA SER A 40 2.61 0.79 -9.44
C SER A 40 3.08 1.02 -8.00
N TYR A 41 4.39 1.22 -7.83
CA TYR A 41 4.97 1.48 -6.52
C TYR A 41 4.60 2.87 -5.97
N GLU A 42 4.73 3.91 -6.78
CA GLU A 42 4.33 5.26 -6.36
C GLU A 42 2.83 5.36 -6.14
N GLU A 43 2.02 4.73 -7.00
CA GLU A 43 0.56 4.67 -6.77
C GLU A 43 0.24 3.96 -5.46
N CYS A 44 0.91 2.84 -5.17
CA CYS A 44 0.73 2.12 -3.90
C CYS A 44 1.11 3.00 -2.70
N ARG A 45 2.19 3.77 -2.79
CA ARG A 45 2.59 4.70 -1.75
C ARG A 45 1.56 5.82 -1.56
N ALA A 46 1.07 6.41 -2.65
CA ALA A 46 0.08 7.48 -2.63
C ALA A 46 -1.26 7.01 -2.02
N GLU A 47 -1.79 5.87 -2.50
CA GLU A 47 -3.01 5.25 -1.98
C GLU A 47 -2.86 4.88 -0.48
N CYS A 48 -1.69 4.35 -0.07
CA CYS A 48 -1.40 4.09 1.35
C CYS A 48 -1.41 5.35 2.21
N VAL A 49 -0.85 6.48 1.72
CA VAL A 49 -0.90 7.77 2.43
C VAL A 49 -2.36 8.20 2.61
N GLY A 50 -3.19 8.05 1.57
CA GLY A 50 -4.61 8.38 1.61
C GLY A 50 -5.36 7.61 2.70
N ILE A 51 -5.29 6.28 2.68
CA ILE A 51 -5.99 5.44 3.68
C ILE A 51 -5.38 5.59 5.09
N TYR A 52 -4.09 5.91 5.21
CA TYR A 52 -3.45 6.16 6.50
C TYR A 52 -3.94 7.48 7.11
N LEU A 53 -3.90 8.58 6.33
CA LEU A 53 -4.25 9.91 6.83
C LEU A 53 -5.76 10.14 6.98
N CYS A 54 -6.60 9.41 6.24
CA CYS A 54 -8.06 9.55 6.38
C CYS A 54 -8.55 9.17 7.79
N THR A 55 -7.79 8.40 8.56
CA THR A 55 -8.07 8.08 9.97
C THR A 55 -7.87 9.28 10.92
N SER A 56 -7.21 10.35 10.45
CA SER A 56 -7.00 11.56 11.26
C SER A 56 -8.27 12.39 11.35
N LYS A 57 -8.81 12.54 12.57
CA LYS A 57 -9.91 13.47 12.86
C LYS A 57 -9.62 14.90 12.45
N GLN A 58 -8.35 15.33 12.45
CA GLN A 58 -7.99 16.67 11.97
C GLN A 58 -8.11 16.77 10.45
N VAL A 59 -7.73 15.74 9.72
CA VAL A 59 -7.88 15.71 8.25
C VAL A 59 -9.36 15.71 7.88
N LEU A 60 -10.17 14.86 8.50
CA LEU A 60 -11.62 14.80 8.23
C LEU A 60 -12.33 16.13 8.51
N ARG A 61 -11.91 16.85 9.57
CA ARG A 61 -12.41 18.19 9.87
C ARG A 61 -12.11 19.23 8.79
N ILE A 62 -10.95 19.15 8.14
CA ILE A 62 -10.62 20.03 7.00
C ILE A 62 -11.63 19.81 5.85
N PHE A 63 -12.10 18.58 5.67
CA PHE A 63 -13.14 18.23 4.69
C PHE A 63 -14.57 18.44 5.22
N GLY A 64 -14.76 19.00 6.41
CA GLY A 64 -16.07 19.30 6.98
C GLY A 64 -16.82 18.10 7.58
N HIS A 65 -16.10 17.04 7.98
CA HIS A 65 -16.71 15.83 8.55
C HIS A 65 -16.26 15.58 10.00
N GLU A 66 -17.23 15.32 10.87
CA GLU A 66 -17.02 15.00 12.30
C GLU A 66 -17.96 13.88 12.77
N GLY A 67 -17.72 13.36 13.97
CA GLY A 67 -18.60 12.36 14.60
C GLY A 67 -18.77 11.07 13.79
N ALA A 68 -19.98 10.52 13.82
CA ALA A 68 -20.30 9.24 13.19
C ALA A 68 -20.15 9.27 11.65
N ASP A 69 -20.38 10.43 11.02
CA ASP A 69 -20.22 10.58 9.57
C ASP A 69 -18.75 10.47 9.16
N ALA A 70 -17.85 11.09 9.93
CA ALA A 70 -16.42 10.94 9.76
C ALA A 70 -15.98 9.47 9.90
N ASP A 71 -16.49 8.77 10.90
CA ASP A 71 -16.18 7.35 11.12
C ASP A 71 -16.70 6.46 9.96
N ASN A 72 -17.86 6.80 9.39
CA ASN A 72 -18.42 6.13 8.21
C ASN A 72 -17.59 6.38 6.95
N ILE A 73 -17.11 7.60 6.74
CA ILE A 73 -16.23 7.93 5.61
C ILE A 73 -14.94 7.12 5.69
N VAL A 74 -14.32 7.02 6.87
CA VAL A 74 -13.14 6.19 7.07
C VAL A 74 -13.46 4.74 6.72
N TYR A 75 -14.53 4.18 7.28
CA TYR A 75 -14.90 2.80 7.04
C TYR A 75 -15.14 2.50 5.56
N ILE A 76 -15.93 3.33 4.86
CA ILE A 76 -16.24 3.13 3.45
C ILE A 76 -15.00 3.31 2.58
N ASN A 77 -14.12 4.26 2.89
CA ASN A 77 -12.87 4.44 2.15
C ASN A 77 -11.98 3.18 2.26
N TRP A 78 -11.84 2.63 3.46
CA TRP A 78 -11.08 1.39 3.68
C TRP A 78 -11.76 0.17 3.04
N LEU A 79 -13.09 0.04 3.14
CA LEU A 79 -13.84 -1.04 2.51
C LEU A 79 -13.72 -1.00 0.98
N ASN A 80 -13.81 0.20 0.40
CA ASN A 80 -13.66 0.39 -1.03
C ASN A 80 -12.23 0.02 -1.49
N MET A 81 -11.21 0.36 -0.71
CA MET A 81 -9.81 -0.03 -0.99
C MET A 81 -9.65 -1.56 -1.04
N VAL A 82 -10.14 -2.29 -0.04
CA VAL A 82 -10.01 -3.75 0.00
C VAL A 82 -10.82 -4.42 -1.12
N ARG A 83 -12.02 -3.90 -1.42
CA ARG A 83 -12.85 -4.36 -2.55
C ARG A 83 -12.17 -4.12 -3.88
N ALA A 84 -11.62 -2.93 -4.09
CA ALA A 84 -10.89 -2.59 -5.31
C ALA A 84 -9.61 -3.41 -5.47
N GLY A 85 -8.96 -3.80 -4.36
CA GLY A 85 -7.84 -4.74 -4.39
C GLY A 85 -8.23 -6.12 -4.91
N LEU A 86 -9.42 -6.63 -4.54
CA LEU A 86 -9.94 -7.90 -5.05
C LEU A 86 -10.30 -7.79 -6.53
N LEU A 87 -11.07 -6.76 -6.92
CA LEU A 87 -11.40 -6.49 -8.32
C LEU A 87 -10.16 -6.22 -9.18
N GLY A 88 -9.06 -5.79 -8.57
CA GLY A 88 -7.76 -5.65 -9.21
C GLY A 88 -7.30 -6.91 -9.94
N LEU A 89 -7.68 -8.09 -9.47
CA LEU A 89 -7.33 -9.36 -10.11
C LEU A 89 -7.77 -9.46 -11.57
N GLU A 90 -8.81 -8.73 -11.99
CA GLU A 90 -9.21 -8.63 -13.40
C GLU A 90 -8.07 -8.11 -14.30
N PHE A 91 -7.18 -7.28 -13.75
CA PHE A 91 -6.06 -6.65 -14.44
C PHE A 91 -4.75 -7.43 -14.33
N PHE A 92 -4.77 -8.59 -13.67
CA PHE A 92 -3.65 -9.52 -13.64
C PHE A 92 -3.78 -10.53 -14.79
N THR A 93 -2.67 -10.82 -15.48
CA THR A 93 -2.58 -11.86 -16.51
C THR A 93 -1.84 -13.06 -15.91
N PRO A 94 -2.53 -14.17 -15.59
CA PRO A 94 -1.89 -15.34 -14.97
C PRO A 94 -0.77 -15.96 -15.81
N GLU A 95 -0.91 -15.98 -17.13
CA GLU A 95 -0.04 -16.69 -18.08
C GLU A 95 1.38 -16.11 -18.06
N ASN A 96 1.49 -14.79 -18.01
CA ASN A 96 2.77 -14.08 -18.00
C ASN A 96 3.09 -13.41 -16.65
N LYS A 97 2.20 -13.56 -15.66
CA LYS A 97 2.30 -12.98 -14.31
C LYS A 97 2.49 -11.46 -14.31
N LYS A 98 1.92 -10.76 -15.29
CA LYS A 98 2.00 -9.30 -15.40
C LYS A 98 0.71 -8.63 -14.97
N TRP A 99 0.87 -7.48 -14.34
CA TRP A 99 -0.20 -6.54 -14.09
C TRP A 99 -0.32 -5.58 -15.27
N ARG A 100 -1.55 -5.35 -15.73
CA ARG A 100 -1.85 -4.48 -16.87
C ARG A 100 -2.21 -3.04 -16.45
N GLN A 101 -2.46 -2.81 -15.15
CA GLN A 101 -2.86 -1.51 -14.61
C GLN A 101 -2.17 -1.26 -13.25
N ALA A 102 -1.44 -0.15 -13.15
CA ALA A 102 -0.58 0.16 -12.01
C ALA A 102 -1.32 0.38 -10.68
N HIS A 103 -2.42 1.13 -10.70
CA HIS A 103 -3.29 1.39 -9.54
C HIS A 103 -3.98 0.10 -9.04
N MET A 104 -4.39 -0.79 -9.93
CA MET A 104 -5.04 -2.05 -9.57
C MET A 104 -4.04 -3.03 -8.94
N GLN A 105 -2.80 -3.05 -9.45
CA GLN A 105 -1.71 -3.73 -8.76
C GLN A 105 -1.46 -3.13 -7.37
N ALA A 106 -1.40 -1.81 -7.26
CA ALA A 106 -1.21 -1.11 -5.99
C ALA A 106 -2.31 -1.45 -4.96
N ARG A 107 -3.57 -1.43 -5.36
CA ARG A 107 -4.73 -1.77 -4.51
C ARG A 107 -4.72 -3.23 -4.10
N TYR A 108 -4.37 -4.14 -5.01
CA TYR A 108 -4.19 -5.55 -4.68
C TYR A 108 -3.09 -5.75 -3.63
N VAL A 109 -1.97 -5.03 -3.76
CA VAL A 109 -0.88 -5.07 -2.77
C VAL A 109 -1.34 -4.56 -1.41
N ILE A 110 -2.10 -3.46 -1.37
CA ILE A 110 -2.68 -2.94 -0.13
C ILE A 110 -3.61 -3.98 0.51
N LEU A 111 -4.49 -4.62 -0.27
CA LEU A 111 -5.33 -5.73 0.20
C LEU A 111 -4.48 -6.85 0.82
N ARG A 112 -3.38 -7.25 0.17
CA ARG A 112 -2.46 -8.27 0.69
C ARG A 112 -1.81 -7.85 2.01
N VAL A 113 -1.35 -6.60 2.13
CA VAL A 113 -0.79 -6.07 3.39
C VAL A 113 -1.81 -6.14 4.53
N LEU A 114 -3.08 -5.84 4.26
CA LEU A 114 -4.15 -5.88 5.27
C LEU A 114 -4.56 -7.31 5.65
N LEU A 115 -4.53 -8.25 4.70
CA LEU A 115 -4.71 -9.68 4.97
C LEU A 115 -3.55 -10.24 5.82
N GLU A 116 -2.30 -9.86 5.49
CA GLU A 116 -1.09 -10.27 6.23
C GLU A 116 -1.02 -9.67 7.63
N ALA A 117 -1.69 -8.54 7.88
CA ALA A 117 -1.82 -7.97 9.22
C ALA A 117 -2.59 -8.90 10.17
N GLY A 118 -3.46 -9.77 9.63
CA GLY A 118 -4.19 -10.77 10.40
C GLY A 118 -5.26 -10.16 11.31
N GLU A 119 -5.44 -10.78 12.47
CA GLU A 119 -6.41 -10.37 13.50
C GLU A 119 -7.86 -10.27 13.01
N ASN A 120 -8.20 -10.97 11.93
CA ASN A 120 -9.50 -10.93 11.26
C ASN A 120 -9.90 -9.51 10.82
N LEU A 121 -8.93 -8.61 10.56
CA LEU A 121 -9.21 -7.27 10.03
C LEU A 121 -9.92 -7.34 8.69
N VAL A 122 -9.35 -8.08 7.73
CA VAL A 122 -9.95 -8.34 6.41
C VAL A 122 -10.10 -9.84 6.22
N GLN A 123 -11.25 -10.27 5.71
CA GLN A 123 -11.52 -11.65 5.37
C GLN A 123 -12.14 -11.74 3.98
N LEU A 124 -11.75 -12.77 3.23
CA LEU A 124 -12.32 -13.13 1.93
C LEU A 124 -12.92 -14.52 2.06
N THR A 125 -14.23 -14.63 1.84
CA THR A 125 -14.96 -15.90 1.99
C THR A 125 -15.65 -16.22 0.68
N SER A 126 -15.29 -17.34 0.06
CA SER A 126 -16.03 -17.86 -1.09
C SER A 126 -17.46 -18.19 -0.68
N THR A 127 -18.42 -17.79 -1.51
CA THR A 127 -19.85 -18.02 -1.30
C THR A 127 -20.52 -18.36 -2.63
N THR A 128 -21.83 -18.57 -2.60
CA THR A 128 -22.67 -18.73 -3.78
C THR A 128 -23.63 -17.54 -3.86
N GLY A 129 -23.66 -16.87 -5.00
CA GLY A 129 -24.58 -15.76 -5.26
C GLY A 129 -26.03 -16.22 -5.31
N SER A 130 -26.97 -15.27 -5.23
CA SER A 130 -28.40 -15.56 -5.37
C SER A 130 -28.78 -16.15 -6.73
N ASP A 131 -27.90 -16.01 -7.73
CA ASP A 131 -28.03 -16.60 -9.06
C ASP A 131 -27.45 -18.04 -9.15
N GLY A 132 -26.98 -18.61 -8.04
CA GLY A 132 -26.41 -19.95 -7.97
C GLY A 132 -24.96 -20.04 -8.44
N LYS A 133 -24.29 -18.93 -8.79
CA LYS A 133 -22.89 -18.93 -9.25
C LYS A 133 -21.91 -18.68 -8.11
N ALA A 134 -20.64 -19.01 -8.34
CA ALA A 134 -19.57 -18.73 -7.38
C ALA A 134 -19.40 -17.21 -7.19
N ASP A 135 -19.26 -16.80 -5.93
CA ASP A 135 -19.11 -15.40 -5.53
C ASP A 135 -18.14 -15.29 -4.33
N VAL A 136 -17.78 -14.07 -3.94
CA VAL A 136 -16.86 -13.79 -2.83
C VAL A 136 -17.41 -12.68 -1.94
N LEU A 137 -17.56 -12.98 -0.65
CA LEU A 137 -17.84 -11.99 0.38
C LEU A 137 -16.53 -11.39 0.90
N ILE A 138 -16.43 -10.06 0.88
CA ILE A 138 -15.36 -9.31 1.53
C ILE A 138 -15.86 -8.70 2.83
N SER A 139 -15.19 -9.02 3.94
CA SER A 139 -15.51 -8.50 5.26
C SER A 139 -14.36 -7.65 5.79
N LEU A 140 -14.67 -6.45 6.28
CA LEU A 140 -13.73 -5.54 6.96
C LEU A 140 -14.27 -5.24 8.37
N ASP A 141 -13.47 -5.56 9.39
CA ASP A 141 -13.79 -5.24 10.78
C ASP A 141 -13.48 -3.77 11.08
N ARG A 142 -14.55 -2.96 11.18
CA ARG A 142 -14.45 -1.52 11.46
C ARG A 142 -13.66 -1.22 12.73
N THR A 143 -13.80 -2.05 13.76
CA THR A 143 -13.18 -1.81 15.08
C THR A 143 -11.66 -1.96 15.06
N LYS A 144 -11.13 -2.63 14.03
CA LYS A 144 -9.70 -2.93 13.89
C LYS A 144 -8.96 -2.03 12.90
N ILE A 145 -9.65 -1.10 12.24
CA ILE A 145 -9.02 -0.17 11.29
C ILE A 145 -7.91 0.62 12.00
N GLU A 146 -8.19 1.17 13.18
CA GLU A 146 -7.23 1.99 13.93
C GLU A 146 -6.16 1.16 14.65
N SER A 147 -6.55 0.01 15.24
CA SER A 147 -5.64 -0.79 16.07
C SER A 147 -4.74 -1.75 15.29
N VAL A 148 -5.21 -2.26 14.13
CA VAL A 148 -4.49 -3.25 13.31
C VAL A 148 -4.14 -2.67 11.94
N GLY A 149 -5.14 -2.16 11.23
CA GLY A 149 -5.00 -1.72 9.84
C GLY A 149 -4.03 -0.55 9.68
N ARG A 150 -4.27 0.53 10.42
CA ARG A 150 -3.46 1.76 10.36
C ARG A 150 -2.00 1.51 10.75
N PRO A 151 -1.68 0.77 11.83
CA PRO A 151 -0.30 0.36 12.11
C PRO A 151 0.34 -0.47 11.00
N ALA A 152 -0.38 -1.40 10.39
CA ALA A 152 0.11 -2.22 9.28
C ALA A 152 0.45 -1.36 8.04
N ILE A 153 -0.46 -0.47 7.63
CA ILE A 153 -0.21 0.49 6.54
C ILE A 153 0.94 1.43 6.89
N GLY A 154 1.01 1.93 8.13
CA GLY A 154 2.11 2.76 8.58
C GLY A 154 3.46 2.05 8.50
N LYS A 155 3.53 0.79 8.94
CA LYS A 155 4.75 -0.05 8.83
C LYS A 155 5.14 -0.27 7.36
N PHE A 156 4.14 -0.50 6.50
CA PHE A 156 4.35 -0.68 5.07
C PHE A 156 4.85 0.61 4.40
N LEU A 157 4.23 1.77 4.67
CA LEU A 157 4.67 3.10 4.21
C LEU A 157 6.11 3.41 4.59
N ARG A 158 6.51 3.11 5.83
CA ARG A 158 7.90 3.29 6.28
C ARG A 158 8.87 2.40 5.50
N LYS A 159 8.46 1.17 5.20
CA LYS A 159 9.25 0.26 4.36
C LYS A 159 9.36 0.79 2.94
N THR A 160 8.27 1.31 2.38
CA THR A 160 8.28 1.76 0.98
C THR A 160 9.02 3.08 0.79
N ALA A 161 8.82 4.06 1.66
CA ALA A 161 9.59 5.30 1.68
C ALA A 161 11.10 5.04 1.84
N GLY A 162 11.49 4.11 2.72
CA GLY A 162 12.90 3.71 2.91
C GLY A 162 13.52 3.04 1.67
N ILE A 163 12.72 2.41 0.82
CA ILE A 163 13.17 1.82 -0.45
C ILE A 163 13.43 2.91 -1.49
N GLN A 164 12.54 3.90 -1.59
CA GLN A 164 12.63 4.98 -2.58
C GLN A 164 13.90 5.83 -2.45
N VAL A 165 14.34 6.05 -1.21
CA VAL A 165 15.46 6.94 -0.89
C VAL A 165 16.83 6.29 -1.03
N ASN A 166 16.91 4.99 -1.30
CA ASN A 166 18.19 4.27 -1.39
C ASN A 166 18.23 3.40 -2.66
N SER A 167 19.20 3.72 -3.52
CA SER A 167 19.29 3.35 -4.94
C SER A 167 19.94 1.98 -5.22
N ARG A 168 20.31 1.19 -4.20
CA ARG A 168 20.90 -0.15 -4.45
C ARG A 168 19.87 -1.12 -5.04
N LEU A 169 19.89 -1.24 -6.37
CA LEU A 169 18.92 -1.94 -7.22
C LEU A 169 18.77 -3.45 -7.00
N GLN A 170 19.87 -4.17 -6.83
CA GLN A 170 19.88 -5.64 -6.92
C GLN A 170 19.15 -6.31 -5.74
N PHE A 171 19.39 -5.82 -4.52
CA PHE A 171 18.74 -6.35 -3.31
C PHE A 171 17.27 -5.89 -3.17
N ARG A 172 16.89 -4.80 -3.85
CA ARG A 172 15.58 -4.16 -3.70
C ARG A 172 14.61 -4.47 -4.82
N LYS A 173 15.03 -4.78 -6.05
CA LYS A 173 14.10 -5.31 -7.08
C LYS A 173 13.45 -6.62 -6.62
N SER A 174 14.18 -7.50 -5.96
CA SER A 174 13.63 -8.71 -5.34
C SER A 174 12.70 -8.39 -4.16
N THR A 175 13.01 -7.39 -3.35
CA THR A 175 12.17 -6.94 -2.23
C THR A 175 10.90 -6.21 -2.69
N VAL A 176 11.00 -5.36 -3.71
CA VAL A 176 9.88 -4.64 -4.35
C VAL A 176 9.02 -5.63 -5.11
N ARG A 177 9.61 -6.57 -5.86
CA ARG A 177 8.87 -7.69 -6.43
C ARG A 177 8.22 -8.52 -5.32
N SER A 178 8.89 -8.85 -4.21
CA SER A 178 8.23 -9.62 -3.16
C SER A 178 7.12 -8.84 -2.44
N LEU A 179 7.16 -7.50 -2.45
CA LEU A 179 6.10 -6.65 -1.93
C LEU A 179 4.95 -6.49 -2.92
N LEU A 180 5.23 -6.47 -4.23
CA LEU A 180 4.27 -6.22 -5.31
C LEU A 180 3.79 -7.48 -6.05
N SER A 181 4.46 -8.61 -5.85
CA SER A 181 4.14 -9.92 -6.43
C SER A 181 3.86 -10.85 -5.26
N SER A 182 2.60 -11.29 -5.19
CA SER A 182 2.12 -12.42 -4.40
C SER A 182 3.24 -13.45 -4.16
N ARG A 183 3.79 -13.48 -2.94
CA ARG A 183 4.46 -14.69 -2.47
C ARG A 183 3.34 -15.74 -2.34
N ARG A 184 3.46 -16.81 -3.13
CA ARG A 184 2.85 -18.09 -2.80
C ARG A 184 3.31 -18.54 -1.42
#